data_AF-A0A953JAB8-F1
#
_entry.id   AF-A0A953JAB8-F1
#
_cell.length_a   1.000
_cell.length_b   1.000
_cell.length_c   1.000
_cell.angle_alpha   90.00
_cell.angle_beta   90.00
_cell.angle_gamma   90.00
#
_symmetry.space_group_name_H-M   'P 1'
#
loop_
_entity.id
_entity.type
_entity.pdbx_description
1 polymer ?
#
loop_
_entity_poly.entity_id
_entity_poly.type
_entity_poly.pdbx_seq_one_letter_code
_entity_poly.pdbx_strand_id
1 'polypeptide(L)'
;MSFALSRIAQAAPDVNPPPDGGYPGFTTAEGQNALNNLSSGLANSAFGWYSLFSTTTASFNTGVGAGALALNTAELNTATGAAALILNTTGANNTANGAGAMVWNNGNNNTAVGALALYNNGHDATSGDSNNAFGSNALFNNTSGSCNTAIGDHALFSNTTGQNNIAVGCSAGSEATGDNNIYIGNAGVAGESNTIRIGDPAVH
;
A
#
# COMPACT_ATOMS: atom_id res chain seq x y z
N MET A 1 -50.42 -14.25 26.52
CA MET A 1 -50.22 -13.31 25.39
C MET A 1 -48.75 -13.38 25.00
N SER A 2 -48.43 -13.99 23.85
CA SER A 2 -47.06 -14.06 23.33
C SER A 2 -46.91 -13.04 22.22
N PHE A 3 -46.01 -12.08 22.39
CA PHE A 3 -45.70 -11.07 21.37
C PHE A 3 -44.67 -11.65 20.39
N ALA A 4 -45.11 -11.97 19.18
CA ALA A 4 -44.21 -12.29 18.07
C ALA A 4 -43.72 -11.00 17.41
N LEU A 5 -42.46 -10.63 17.66
CA LEU A 5 -41.73 -9.62 16.88
C LEU A 5 -41.39 -10.22 15.51
N SER A 6 -42.25 -9.99 14.52
CA SER A 6 -41.89 -10.15 13.11
C SER A 6 -40.84 -9.11 12.76
N ARG A 7 -39.56 -9.51 12.72
CA ARG A 7 -38.52 -8.70 12.08
C ARG A 7 -38.71 -8.86 10.57
N ILE A 8 -39.38 -7.89 9.97
CA ILE A 8 -39.31 -7.68 8.52
C ILE A 8 -37.85 -7.37 8.23
N ALA A 9 -37.12 -8.35 7.69
CA ALA A 9 -35.85 -8.10 7.05
C ALA A 9 -36.15 -7.15 5.87
N GLN A 10 -35.89 -5.87 6.06
CA GLN A 10 -35.96 -4.91 4.98
C GLN A 10 -34.92 -5.37 3.94
N ALA A 11 -35.40 -5.83 2.79
CA ALA A 11 -34.52 -6.10 1.65
C ALA A 11 -33.65 -4.85 1.45
N ALA A 12 -32.34 -5.05 1.35
CA ALA A 12 -31.44 -3.96 1.00
C ALA A 12 -31.98 -3.29 -0.27
N PRO A 13 -31.95 -1.95 -0.37
CA PRO A 13 -32.42 -1.28 -1.58
C PRO A 13 -31.73 -1.87 -2.80
N ASP A 14 -32.50 -2.29 -3.80
CA ASP A 14 -31.98 -2.79 -5.07
C ASP A 14 -31.01 -1.75 -5.62
N VAL A 15 -29.73 -2.10 -5.66
CA VAL A 15 -28.75 -1.34 -6.42
C VAL A 15 -29.10 -1.52 -7.89
N ASN A 16 -29.17 -0.41 -8.63
CA ASN A 16 -29.44 -0.41 -10.06
C ASN A 16 -28.23 0.21 -10.77
N PRO A 17 -27.50 -0.53 -11.62
CA PRO A 17 -27.73 -1.95 -11.98
C PRO A 17 -27.49 -2.91 -10.80
N PRO A 18 -28.13 -4.11 -10.81
CA PRO A 18 -27.91 -5.13 -9.79
C PRO A 18 -26.43 -5.51 -9.69
N PRO A 19 -25.96 -6.02 -8.53
CA PRO A 19 -24.62 -6.56 -8.41
C PRO A 19 -24.46 -7.61 -9.51
N ASP A 20 -23.49 -7.42 -10.40
CA ASP A 20 -23.27 -8.32 -11.50
C ASP A 20 -22.76 -9.65 -10.93
N GLY A 21 -23.31 -10.75 -11.43
CA GLY A 21 -23.07 -12.09 -10.88
C GLY A 21 -21.60 -12.54 -10.93
N GLY A 22 -21.35 -13.80 -10.58
CA GLY A 22 -19.99 -14.36 -10.54
C GLY A 22 -19.21 -14.15 -11.84
N TYR A 23 -18.05 -13.50 -11.73
CA TYR A 23 -17.18 -13.26 -12.87
C TYR A 23 -16.30 -14.48 -13.18
N PRO A 24 -15.85 -14.65 -14.44
CA PRO A 24 -14.93 -15.72 -14.80
C PRO A 24 -13.66 -15.74 -13.94
N GLY A 25 -13.07 -16.92 -13.78
CA GLY A 25 -11.79 -17.07 -13.10
C GLY A 25 -11.82 -16.81 -11.60
N PHE A 26 -12.97 -16.95 -10.94
CA PHE A 26 -13.17 -16.64 -9.51
C PHE A 26 -12.94 -15.16 -9.17
N THR A 27 -13.20 -14.26 -10.12
CA THR A 27 -13.03 -12.82 -9.91
C THR A 27 -14.31 -12.17 -9.37
N THR A 28 -14.17 -10.97 -8.83
CA THR A 28 -15.27 -10.10 -8.40
C THR A 28 -14.95 -8.68 -8.83
N ALA A 29 -15.85 -8.01 -9.53
CA ALA A 29 -15.68 -6.61 -9.92
C ALA A 29 -16.95 -5.84 -9.60
N GLU A 30 -16.82 -4.70 -8.92
CA GLU A 30 -17.95 -3.87 -8.54
C GLU A 30 -17.58 -2.40 -8.72
N GLY A 31 -18.36 -1.66 -9.49
CA GLY A 31 -18.11 -0.26 -9.82
C GLY A 31 -17.69 -0.03 -11.27
N GLN A 32 -17.82 1.22 -11.73
CA GLN A 32 -17.60 1.57 -13.13
C GLN A 32 -16.16 1.27 -13.55
N ASN A 33 -16.02 0.48 -14.62
CA ASN A 33 -14.75 0.05 -15.23
C ASN A 33 -13.82 -0.77 -14.30
N ALA A 34 -14.35 -1.37 -13.23
CA ALA A 34 -13.57 -2.33 -12.45
C ALA A 34 -13.22 -3.57 -13.30
N LEU A 35 -11.96 -4.02 -13.27
CA LEU A 35 -11.45 -5.20 -14.03
C LEU A 35 -11.78 -5.23 -15.54
N ASN A 36 -11.98 -4.07 -16.18
CA ASN A 36 -12.50 -4.00 -17.54
C ASN A 36 -11.63 -4.69 -18.61
N ASN A 37 -10.31 -4.79 -18.39
CA ASN A 37 -9.38 -5.38 -19.35
C ASN A 37 -8.95 -6.82 -19.01
N LEU A 38 -9.59 -7.49 -18.05
CA LEU A 38 -9.21 -8.85 -17.64
C LEU A 38 -9.42 -9.86 -18.79
N SER A 39 -8.37 -10.60 -19.15
CA SER A 39 -8.41 -11.62 -20.19
C SER A 39 -8.29 -13.04 -19.65
N SER A 40 -7.27 -13.31 -18.81
CA SER A 40 -6.99 -14.66 -18.30
C SER A 40 -6.56 -14.72 -16.83
N GLY A 41 -6.43 -13.57 -16.15
CA GLY A 41 -6.09 -13.53 -14.73
C GLY A 41 -7.20 -14.11 -13.85
N LEU A 42 -6.81 -14.70 -12.71
CA LEU A 42 -7.70 -15.41 -11.81
C LEU A 42 -7.78 -14.74 -10.43
N ALA A 43 -8.86 -14.96 -9.71
CA ALA A 43 -9.05 -14.61 -8.31
C ALA A 43 -8.74 -13.14 -7.95
N ASN A 44 -9.07 -12.21 -8.84
CA ASN A 44 -8.99 -10.77 -8.59
C ASN A 44 -10.29 -10.25 -7.96
N SER A 45 -10.18 -9.36 -6.99
CA SER A 45 -11.29 -8.68 -6.33
C SER A 45 -11.16 -7.17 -6.50
N ALA A 46 -12.06 -6.54 -7.26
CA ALA A 46 -12.01 -5.12 -7.59
C ALA A 46 -13.28 -4.40 -7.14
N PHE A 47 -13.14 -3.37 -6.32
CA PHE A 47 -14.26 -2.60 -5.80
C PHE A 47 -13.97 -1.11 -5.93
N GLY A 48 -14.71 -0.40 -6.77
CA GLY A 48 -14.61 1.05 -6.97
C GLY A 48 -14.33 1.45 -8.42
N TRP A 49 -14.50 2.75 -8.69
CA TRP A 49 -14.25 3.34 -10.01
C TRP A 49 -12.82 3.05 -10.48
N TYR A 50 -12.67 2.39 -11.63
CA TYR A 50 -11.37 2.01 -12.23
C TYR A 50 -10.48 1.11 -11.36
N SER A 51 -11.02 0.41 -10.36
CA SER A 51 -10.21 -0.54 -9.60
C SER A 51 -9.72 -1.70 -10.50
N LEU A 52 -8.43 -2.00 -10.47
CA LEU A 52 -7.80 -3.04 -11.31
C LEU A 52 -8.06 -2.88 -12.83
N PHE A 53 -8.23 -1.65 -13.31
CA PHE A 53 -8.65 -1.37 -14.68
C PHE A 53 -7.74 -1.97 -15.77
N SER A 54 -6.41 -1.88 -15.64
CA SER A 54 -5.46 -2.35 -16.66
C SER A 54 -5.08 -3.83 -16.54
N THR A 55 -5.55 -4.53 -15.52
CA THR A 55 -5.14 -5.92 -15.26
C THR A 55 -5.66 -6.84 -16.37
N THR A 56 -4.76 -7.51 -17.10
CA THR A 56 -5.10 -8.43 -18.20
C THR A 56 -4.92 -9.89 -17.79
N THR A 57 -3.70 -10.29 -17.46
CA THR A 57 -3.33 -11.68 -17.13
C THR A 57 -2.99 -11.89 -15.66
N ALA A 58 -2.78 -10.81 -14.90
CA ALA A 58 -2.34 -10.90 -13.51
C ALA A 58 -3.44 -11.46 -12.59
N SER A 59 -3.03 -12.28 -11.62
CA SER A 59 -3.92 -12.96 -10.70
C SER A 59 -3.76 -12.50 -9.25
N PHE A 60 -4.74 -12.84 -8.42
CA PHE A 60 -4.70 -12.70 -6.95
C PHE A 60 -4.53 -11.26 -6.44
N ASN A 61 -5.07 -10.28 -7.15
CA ASN A 61 -5.06 -8.89 -6.70
C ASN A 61 -6.37 -8.51 -6.01
N THR A 62 -6.29 -7.73 -4.94
CA THR A 62 -7.46 -7.13 -4.26
C THR A 62 -7.35 -5.62 -4.31
N GLY A 63 -8.23 -4.94 -5.03
CA GLY A 63 -8.32 -3.48 -5.10
C GLY A 63 -9.64 -2.99 -4.52
N VAL A 64 -9.59 -2.07 -3.55
CA VAL A 64 -10.75 -1.44 -2.93
C VAL A 64 -10.53 0.07 -2.87
N GLY A 65 -11.29 0.82 -3.65
CA GLY A 65 -11.22 2.28 -3.73
C GLY A 65 -11.12 2.79 -5.16
N ALA A 66 -11.39 4.09 -5.34
CA ALA A 66 -11.28 4.74 -6.65
C ALA A 66 -9.83 4.71 -7.15
N GLY A 67 -9.60 4.05 -8.28
CA GLY A 67 -8.28 3.91 -8.90
C GLY A 67 -7.30 2.99 -8.16
N ALA A 68 -7.76 2.21 -7.17
CA ALA A 68 -6.90 1.24 -6.50
C ALA A 68 -6.39 0.20 -7.52
N LEU A 69 -5.06 0.03 -7.63
CA LEU A 69 -4.41 -0.87 -8.59
C LEU A 69 -4.76 -0.60 -10.08
N ALA A 70 -5.21 0.61 -10.44
CA ALA A 70 -5.75 0.86 -11.78
C ALA A 70 -4.76 0.58 -12.94
N LEU A 71 -3.46 0.79 -12.71
CA LEU A 71 -2.38 0.55 -13.67
C LEU A 71 -1.43 -0.57 -13.20
N ASN A 72 -1.95 -1.52 -12.43
CA ASN A 72 -1.19 -2.67 -11.95
C ASN A 72 -1.13 -3.79 -13.00
N THR A 73 0.09 -4.24 -13.32
CA THR A 73 0.34 -5.39 -14.20
C THR A 73 0.95 -6.59 -13.47
N ALA A 74 1.18 -6.48 -12.16
CA ALA A 74 1.76 -7.52 -11.32
C ALA A 74 0.71 -8.32 -10.52
N GLU A 75 1.15 -9.41 -9.90
CA GLU A 75 0.29 -10.35 -9.16
C GLU A 75 0.40 -10.18 -7.65
N LEU A 76 -0.55 -10.75 -6.91
CA LEU A 76 -0.51 -10.87 -5.45
C LEU A 76 -0.47 -9.52 -4.70
N ASN A 77 -1.14 -8.49 -5.22
CA ASN A 77 -1.17 -7.18 -4.57
C ASN A 77 -2.52 -6.90 -3.88
N THR A 78 -2.48 -6.37 -2.67
CA THR A 78 -3.66 -5.88 -1.94
C THR A 78 -3.57 -4.37 -1.79
N ALA A 79 -4.59 -3.64 -2.25
CA ALA A 79 -4.66 -2.18 -2.16
C ALA A 79 -6.04 -1.72 -1.69
N THR A 80 -6.07 -0.99 -0.59
CA THR A 80 -7.28 -0.37 -0.04
C THR A 80 -7.05 1.14 0.12
N GLY A 81 -7.82 1.95 -0.57
CA GLY A 81 -7.71 3.42 -0.56
C GLY A 81 -7.79 4.02 -1.97
N ALA A 82 -8.13 5.31 -2.04
CA ALA A 82 -8.11 6.03 -3.31
C ALA A 82 -6.68 6.10 -3.85
N ALA A 83 -6.49 5.70 -5.12
CA ALA A 83 -5.19 5.63 -5.80
C ALA A 83 -4.11 4.82 -5.05
N ALA A 84 -4.49 3.90 -4.16
CA ALA A 84 -3.55 2.99 -3.51
C ALA A 84 -2.94 2.05 -4.57
N LEU A 85 -1.61 1.96 -4.59
CA LEU A 85 -0.84 1.09 -5.48
C LEU A 85 -1.17 1.29 -6.97
N ILE A 86 -1.51 2.52 -7.36
CA ILE A 86 -2.07 2.80 -8.69
C ILE A 86 -1.10 2.52 -9.83
N LEU A 87 0.20 2.83 -9.68
CA LEU A 87 1.25 2.59 -10.68
C LEU A 87 2.21 1.52 -10.16
N ASN A 88 1.83 0.26 -10.38
CA ASN A 88 2.63 -0.90 -9.98
C ASN A 88 2.84 -1.87 -11.15
N THR A 89 3.95 -1.68 -11.88
CA THR A 89 4.16 -2.40 -13.14
C THR A 89 4.76 -3.79 -12.94
N THR A 90 5.73 -3.92 -12.03
CA THR A 90 6.46 -5.18 -11.79
C THR A 90 6.34 -5.72 -10.37
N GLY A 91 5.93 -4.89 -9.40
CA GLY A 91 5.96 -5.26 -7.99
C GLY A 91 4.89 -6.28 -7.61
N ALA A 92 5.29 -7.47 -7.18
CA ALA A 92 4.41 -8.49 -6.65
C ALA A 92 4.42 -8.52 -5.12
N ASN A 93 3.35 -9.08 -4.54
CA ASN A 93 3.25 -9.34 -3.10
C ASN A 93 3.29 -8.07 -2.23
N ASN A 94 2.65 -6.98 -2.67
CA ASN A 94 2.59 -5.73 -1.91
C ASN A 94 1.24 -5.54 -1.22
N THR A 95 1.26 -4.92 -0.03
CA THR A 95 0.05 -4.52 0.70
C THR A 95 0.04 -3.01 0.91
N ALA A 96 -0.91 -2.30 0.31
CA ALA A 96 -1.13 -0.87 0.44
C ALA A 96 -2.47 -0.59 1.12
N ASN A 97 -2.48 0.10 2.26
CA ASN A 97 -3.69 0.51 2.97
C ASN A 97 -3.62 1.99 3.33
N GLY A 98 -4.28 2.83 2.55
CA GLY A 98 -4.30 4.28 2.71
C GLY A 98 -4.47 5.00 1.37
N ALA A 99 -5.01 6.22 1.41
CA ALA A 99 -5.11 7.04 0.21
C ALA A 99 -3.69 7.38 -0.31
N GLY A 100 -3.43 7.04 -1.57
CA GLY A 100 -2.14 7.23 -2.21
C GLY A 100 -0.97 6.45 -1.57
N ALA A 101 -1.24 5.39 -0.80
CA ALA A 101 -0.18 4.49 -0.36
C ALA A 101 0.45 3.78 -1.58
N MET A 102 1.78 3.75 -1.65
CA MET A 102 2.55 3.08 -2.71
C MET A 102 2.18 3.49 -4.14
N VAL A 103 1.88 4.77 -4.38
CA VAL A 103 1.44 5.24 -5.70
C VAL A 103 2.41 4.84 -6.80
N TRP A 104 3.72 5.02 -6.57
CA TRP A 104 4.78 4.53 -7.44
C TRP A 104 5.49 3.38 -6.74
N ASN A 105 5.31 2.16 -7.25
CA ASN A 105 5.95 0.97 -6.73
C ASN A 105 6.39 0.04 -7.86
N ASN A 106 7.68 -0.28 -7.98
CA ASN A 106 8.14 -1.40 -8.82
C ASN A 106 8.76 -2.55 -8.02
N GLY A 107 8.90 -2.37 -6.70
CA GLY A 107 9.47 -3.36 -5.78
C GLY A 107 8.48 -4.41 -5.29
N ASN A 108 9.00 -5.50 -4.74
CA ASN A 108 8.26 -6.64 -4.22
C ASN A 108 8.25 -6.66 -2.69
N ASN A 109 7.24 -7.35 -2.12
CA ASN A 109 7.15 -7.65 -0.69
C ASN A 109 7.11 -6.42 0.22
N ASN A 110 6.51 -5.33 -0.25
CA ASN A 110 6.40 -4.11 0.55
C ASN A 110 5.04 -4.05 1.29
N THR A 111 5.03 -3.46 2.48
CA THR A 111 3.82 -3.16 3.25
C THR A 111 3.76 -1.67 3.54
N ALA A 112 2.68 -1.00 3.14
CA ALA A 112 2.41 0.41 3.43
C ALA A 112 1.03 0.56 4.08
N VAL A 113 0.99 1.11 5.28
CA VAL A 113 -0.24 1.40 6.02
C VAL A 113 -0.19 2.85 6.48
N GLY A 114 -1.04 3.69 5.89
CA GLY A 114 -1.06 5.13 6.09
C GLY A 114 -1.22 5.88 4.77
N ALA A 115 -1.72 7.11 4.83
CA ALA A 115 -1.81 7.95 3.64
C ALA A 115 -0.39 8.26 3.13
N LEU A 116 -0.18 8.09 1.82
CA LEU A 116 1.11 8.37 1.15
C LEU A 116 2.32 7.61 1.74
N ALA A 117 2.10 6.52 2.48
CA ALA A 117 3.17 5.64 2.91
C ALA A 117 3.83 4.97 1.69
N LEU A 118 5.16 4.95 1.63
CA LEU A 118 5.95 4.46 0.49
C LEU A 118 5.54 5.08 -0.86
N TYR A 119 5.11 6.35 -0.86
CA TYR A 119 4.56 7.02 -2.06
C TYR A 119 5.46 6.91 -3.30
N ASN A 120 6.77 7.05 -3.12
CA ASN A 120 7.77 6.99 -4.19
C ASN A 120 8.76 5.84 -3.95
N ASN A 121 8.29 4.59 -4.10
CA ASN A 121 9.07 3.39 -3.83
C ASN A 121 9.54 2.67 -5.11
N GLY A 122 10.84 2.45 -5.27
CA GLY A 122 11.34 1.60 -6.37
C GLY A 122 11.10 2.21 -7.75
N HIS A 123 12.00 3.11 -8.16
CA HIS A 123 11.99 3.65 -9.53
C HIS A 123 12.40 2.58 -10.56
N ASP A 124 13.20 1.60 -10.14
CA ASP A 124 13.66 0.47 -10.95
C ASP A 124 13.09 -0.85 -10.44
N ALA A 125 12.81 -1.79 -11.35
CA ALA A 125 12.17 -3.09 -11.09
C ALA A 125 12.95 -4.07 -10.17
N THR A 126 14.15 -3.68 -9.73
CA THR A 126 15.03 -4.49 -8.86
C THR A 126 15.41 -3.74 -7.58
N SER A 127 14.64 -2.72 -7.20
CA SER A 127 14.92 -1.86 -6.06
C SER A 127 13.65 -1.52 -5.28
N GLY A 128 13.80 -1.08 -4.03
CA GLY A 128 12.64 -0.73 -3.21
C GLY A 128 11.92 -1.96 -2.67
N ASP A 129 12.61 -3.08 -2.44
CA ASP A 129 12.01 -4.33 -1.98
C ASP A 129 11.96 -4.42 -0.45
N SER A 130 10.99 -5.17 0.06
CA SER A 130 10.92 -5.58 1.47
C SER A 130 10.88 -4.43 2.48
N ASN A 131 10.20 -3.33 2.15
CA ASN A 131 10.00 -2.18 3.03
C ASN A 131 8.68 -2.28 3.78
N ASN A 132 8.71 -1.94 5.07
CA ASN A 132 7.56 -1.91 5.96
C ASN A 132 7.33 -0.48 6.46
N ALA A 133 6.26 0.18 6.02
CA ALA A 133 5.92 1.55 6.36
C ALA A 133 4.54 1.61 7.06
N PHE A 134 4.52 2.02 8.31
CA PHE A 134 3.31 2.16 9.13
C PHE A 134 3.23 3.59 9.67
N GLY A 135 2.42 4.44 9.05
CA GLY A 135 2.26 5.85 9.38
C GLY A 135 2.00 6.71 8.14
N SER A 136 1.43 7.91 8.31
CA SER A 136 1.34 8.83 7.17
C SER A 136 2.73 9.26 6.74
N ASN A 137 2.98 9.30 5.44
CA ASN A 137 4.26 9.69 4.84
C ASN A 137 5.48 8.87 5.34
N ALA A 138 5.29 7.69 5.94
CA ALA A 138 6.39 6.82 6.30
C ALA A 138 7.09 6.32 5.02
N LEU A 139 8.43 6.43 4.97
CA LEU A 139 9.25 6.11 3.77
C LEU A 139 8.80 6.84 2.48
N PHE A 140 8.28 8.06 2.59
CA PHE A 140 7.68 8.78 1.45
C PHE A 140 8.62 8.91 0.23
N ASN A 141 9.92 9.19 0.44
CA ASN A 141 10.90 9.44 -0.63
C ASN A 141 11.79 8.23 -1.00
N ASN A 142 11.42 7.00 -0.64
CA ASN A 142 12.28 5.81 -0.80
C ASN A 142 12.50 5.34 -2.25
N THR A 143 13.37 5.99 -3.00
CA THR A 143 13.58 5.67 -4.42
C THR A 143 14.11 4.26 -4.70
N SER A 144 15.03 3.74 -3.88
CA SER A 144 15.67 2.43 -4.12
C SER A 144 16.09 1.68 -2.86
N GLY A 145 15.88 2.25 -1.67
CA GLY A 145 16.21 1.61 -0.40
C GLY A 145 15.40 0.33 -0.17
N SER A 146 16.03 -0.71 0.34
CA SER A 146 15.39 -2.00 0.61
C SER A 146 15.51 -2.36 2.09
N CYS A 147 14.64 -3.26 2.53
CA CYS A 147 14.67 -3.82 3.89
C CYS A 147 14.53 -2.78 5.02
N ASN A 148 13.83 -1.66 4.78
CA ASN A 148 13.60 -0.64 5.81
C ASN A 148 12.30 -0.91 6.59
N THR A 149 12.31 -0.60 7.88
CA THR A 149 11.12 -0.62 8.75
C THR A 149 10.90 0.78 9.33
N ALA A 150 9.83 1.45 8.92
CA ALA A 150 9.41 2.76 9.39
C ALA A 150 8.05 2.65 10.09
N ILE A 151 8.01 2.89 11.40
CA ILE A 151 6.79 2.86 12.22
C ILE A 151 6.63 4.21 12.89
N GLY A 152 5.75 5.03 12.34
CA GLY A 152 5.46 6.39 12.81
C GLY A 152 5.15 7.33 11.64
N ASP A 153 4.43 8.40 11.95
CA ASP A 153 4.22 9.51 11.02
C ASP A 153 5.58 10.12 10.63
N HIS A 154 5.84 10.29 9.32
CA HIS A 154 7.11 10.77 8.77
C HIS A 154 8.37 9.96 9.16
N ALA A 155 8.24 8.71 9.62
CA ALA A 155 9.39 7.86 9.89
C ALA A 155 10.15 7.54 8.58
N LEU A 156 11.48 7.71 8.58
CA LEU A 156 12.36 7.60 7.39
C LEU A 156 11.91 8.45 6.20
N PHE A 157 11.28 9.61 6.42
CA PHE A 157 10.71 10.44 5.36
C PHE A 157 11.68 10.78 4.22
N SER A 158 12.93 11.13 4.53
CA SER A 158 13.95 11.52 3.55
C SER A 158 14.83 10.37 3.06
N ASN A 159 14.59 9.14 3.50
CA ASN A 159 15.39 8.00 3.05
C ASN A 159 15.13 7.76 1.56
N THR A 160 16.17 7.90 0.73
CA THR A 160 16.08 7.69 -0.73
C THR A 160 16.65 6.35 -1.14
N THR A 161 17.91 6.09 -0.76
CA THR A 161 18.65 4.89 -1.14
C THR A 161 19.05 4.01 0.05
N GLY A 162 18.96 4.55 1.27
CA GLY A 162 19.42 3.86 2.47
C GLY A 162 18.68 2.55 2.72
N GLN A 163 19.41 1.55 3.18
CA GLN A 163 18.93 0.18 3.35
C GLN A 163 19.04 -0.29 4.80
N ASN A 164 18.22 -1.28 5.17
CA ASN A 164 18.26 -1.94 6.47
C ASN A 164 18.11 -0.98 7.66
N ASN A 165 17.39 0.14 7.49
CA ASN A 165 17.13 1.07 8.57
C ASN A 165 15.86 0.69 9.33
N ILE A 166 15.89 0.83 10.65
CA ILE A 166 14.72 0.69 11.52
C ILE A 166 14.45 2.05 12.16
N ALA A 167 13.24 2.58 12.00
CA ALA A 167 12.81 3.80 12.63
C ALA A 167 11.45 3.61 13.33
N VAL A 168 11.39 3.94 14.61
CA VAL A 168 10.19 3.82 15.43
C VAL A 168 9.93 5.13 16.17
N GLY A 169 8.78 5.75 15.89
CA GLY A 169 8.36 7.03 16.46
C GLY A 169 8.03 8.06 15.37
N CYS A 170 7.30 9.11 15.78
CA CYS A 170 7.03 10.25 14.90
C CYS A 170 8.35 10.90 14.47
N SER A 171 8.53 11.08 13.16
CA SER A 171 9.75 11.62 12.53
C SER A 171 11.04 10.87 12.88
N ALA A 172 10.95 9.62 13.34
CA ALA A 172 12.15 8.83 13.61
C ALA A 172 12.92 8.58 12.31
N GLY A 173 14.23 8.85 12.31
CA GLY A 173 15.08 8.74 11.13
C GLY A 173 14.65 9.63 9.95
N SER A 174 13.89 10.72 10.18
CA SER A 174 13.43 11.60 9.10
C SER A 174 14.57 12.18 8.26
N GLU A 175 15.76 12.31 8.84
CA GLU A 175 16.98 12.81 8.18
C GLU A 175 17.90 11.68 7.69
N ALA A 176 17.53 10.41 7.89
CA ALA A 176 18.39 9.28 7.58
C ALA A 176 18.49 9.03 6.07
N THR A 177 19.72 8.96 5.57
CA THR A 177 20.02 8.63 4.16
C THR A 177 21.07 7.54 3.99
N GLY A 178 21.73 7.11 5.07
CA GLY A 178 22.68 6.00 5.06
C GLY A 178 22.05 4.66 5.46
N ASP A 179 22.88 3.67 5.76
CA ASP A 179 22.48 2.26 5.87
C ASP A 179 22.64 1.70 7.29
N ASN A 180 21.86 0.67 7.61
CA ASN A 180 22.01 -0.15 8.82
C ASN A 180 21.86 0.65 10.13
N ASN A 181 20.95 1.61 10.17
CA ASN A 181 20.71 2.43 11.36
C ASN A 181 19.46 2.00 12.15
N ILE A 182 19.44 2.32 13.44
CA ILE A 182 18.27 2.16 14.30
C ILE A 182 17.93 3.50 14.96
N TYR A 183 16.73 4.00 14.73
CA TYR A 183 16.19 5.24 15.28
C TYR A 183 14.97 4.95 16.14
N ILE A 184 15.00 5.36 17.40
CA ILE A 184 13.85 5.28 18.30
C ILE A 184 13.56 6.68 18.85
N GLY A 185 12.54 7.34 18.31
CA GLY A 185 12.17 8.72 18.68
C GLY A 185 13.26 9.75 18.39
N ASN A 186 14.19 9.46 17.47
CA ASN A 186 15.31 10.32 17.10
C ASN A 186 15.26 10.60 15.59
N ALA A 187 15.46 11.85 15.17
CA ALA A 187 15.40 12.24 13.76
C ALA A 187 16.51 11.65 12.88
N GLY A 188 17.60 11.17 13.47
CA GLY A 188 18.78 10.70 12.76
C GLY A 188 19.69 11.83 12.29
N VAL A 189 20.76 11.45 11.59
CA VAL A 189 21.70 12.35 10.93
C VAL A 189 21.92 11.89 9.50
N ALA A 190 21.91 12.82 8.56
CA ALA A 190 22.13 12.53 7.15
C ALA A 190 23.47 11.83 6.89
N GLY A 191 23.42 10.77 6.07
CA GLY A 191 24.59 9.98 5.65
C GLY A 191 25.21 9.10 6.73
N GLU A 192 24.65 9.05 7.94
CA GLU A 192 25.16 8.14 8.96
C GLU A 192 24.80 6.69 8.62
N SER A 193 25.69 5.77 8.98
CA SER A 193 25.47 4.34 8.80
C SER A 193 25.94 3.58 10.04
N ASN A 194 25.38 2.38 10.26
CA ASN A 194 25.74 1.48 11.36
C ASN A 194 25.58 2.12 12.76
N THR A 195 24.57 2.98 12.93
CA THR A 195 24.38 3.79 14.14
C THR A 195 23.05 3.49 14.81
N ILE A 196 23.04 3.50 16.15
CA ILE A 196 21.82 3.41 16.97
C ILE A 196 21.62 4.75 17.69
N ARG A 197 20.42 5.34 17.55
CA ARG A 197 20.00 6.55 18.28
C ARG A 197 18.67 6.33 18.96
N ILE A 198 18.58 6.78 20.21
CA ILE A 198 17.37 6.68 21.04
C ILE A 198 17.12 8.03 21.71
N GLY A 199 15.89 8.55 21.57
CA GLY A 199 15.43 9.80 22.17
C GLY A 199 15.89 11.05 21.42
N ASP A 200 15.36 12.21 21.82
CA ASP A 200 15.78 13.51 21.30
C ASP A 200 17.01 14.01 22.06
N PRO A 201 18.16 14.27 21.41
CA PRO A 201 19.33 14.85 22.09
C PRO A 201 19.05 16.23 22.71
N ALA A 202 17.97 16.93 22.31
CA ALA A 202 17.57 18.21 22.89
C ALA A 202 16.70 18.08 24.16
N VAL A 203 16.21 16.88 24.49
CA VAL A 203 15.31 16.63 25.63
C VAL A 203 15.86 15.48 26.47
N HIS A 204 16.74 15.81 27.40
CA HIS A 204 17.23 14.89 28.43
C HIS A 204 16.27 14.79 29.62
#